data_AF-A0A5B7E137-F1
#
_entry.id   AF-A0A5B7E137-F1
#
_cell.length_a   1.000
_cell.length_b   1.000
_cell.length_c   1.000
_cell.angle_alpha   90.00
_cell.angle_beta   90.00
_cell.angle_gamma   90.00
#
_symmetry.space_group_name_H-M   'P 1'
#
loop_
_entity.id
_entity.type
_entity.pdbx_description
1 polymer ?
#
loop_
_entity_poly.entity_id
_entity_poly.type
_entity_poly.pdbx_seq_one_letter_code
_entity_poly.pdbx_strand_id
1 'polypeptide(L)' 'MPIEYAVSLQVAELTRLSQTLMLVPDLHWLVVEDAVSPTRRVLSFLDSCSVPHTYLLGKR' A
#
# COMPACT_ATOMS: atom_id res chain seq x y z
N MET A 1 -20.49 5.08 9.15
CA MET A 1 -19.53 5.72 8.22
C MET A 1 -19.60 4.97 6.89
N PRO A 2 -19.73 5.65 5.74
CA PRO A 2 -19.91 4.95 4.46
C PRO A 2 -18.65 4.20 4.05
N ILE A 3 -18.83 3.04 3.41
CA ILE A 3 -17.75 2.14 2.95
C ILE A 3 -16.78 2.89 2.02
N GLU A 4 -17.28 3.83 1.22
CA GLU A 4 -16.51 4.68 0.30
C GLU A 4 -15.43 5.52 1.00
N TYR A 5 -15.67 5.95 2.25
CA TYR A 5 -14.67 6.69 3.03
C TYR A 5 -13.50 5.78 3.44
N ALA A 6 -13.80 4.58 3.94
CA ALA A 6 -12.77 3.62 4.37
C ALA A 6 -11.89 3.15 3.19
N VAL A 7 -12.51 3.00 2.01
CA VAL A 7 -11.81 2.77 0.75
C VAL A 7 -10.85 3.93 0.51
N SER A 8 -11.34 5.15 0.36
CA SER A 8 -10.49 6.31 0.03
C SER A 8 -9.34 6.52 1.02
N LEU A 9 -9.60 6.30 2.32
CA LEU A 9 -8.61 6.44 3.38
C LEU A 9 -7.44 5.46 3.24
N GLN A 10 -7.69 4.20 2.85
CA GLN A 10 -6.61 3.21 2.72
C GLN A 10 -5.53 3.63 1.72
N VAL A 11 -5.92 4.17 0.56
CA VAL A 11 -4.97 4.64 -0.45
C VAL A 11 -4.30 5.95 0.00
N ALA A 12 -5.03 6.83 0.67
CA ALA A 12 -4.45 8.06 1.24
C ALA A 12 -3.35 7.75 2.27
N GLU A 13 -3.58 6.80 3.17
CA GLU A 13 -2.59 6.38 4.17
C GLU A 13 -1.36 5.74 3.53
N LEU A 14 -1.55 4.85 2.54
CA LEU A 14 -0.44 4.26 1.78
C LEU A 14 0.38 5.32 1.04
N THR A 15 -0.29 6.33 0.48
CA THR A 15 0.37 7.45 -0.22
C THR A 15 1.26 8.23 0.74
N ARG A 16 0.72 8.66 1.89
CA ARG A 16 1.49 9.41 2.90
C ARG A 16 2.67 8.61 3.44
N LEU A 17 2.49 7.31 3.66
CA LEU A 17 3.57 6.44 4.11
C LEU A 17 4.66 6.33 3.04
N SER A 18 4.32 6.04 1.78
CA SER A 18 5.31 5.95 0.70
C SER A 18 6.10 7.24 0.51
N GLN A 19 5.46 8.40 0.60
CA GLN A 19 6.12 9.71 0.54
C GLN A 19 7.15 9.89 1.65
N THR A 20 6.86 9.38 2.83
CA THR A 20 7.80 9.41 3.97
C THR A 20 8.96 8.44 3.75
N LEU A 21 8.67 7.23 3.25
CA LEU A 21 9.67 6.20 2.99
C LEU A 21 10.66 6.61 1.88
N MET A 22 10.24 7.40 0.90
CA MET A 22 11.13 7.95 -0.14
C MET A 22 12.27 8.82 0.42
N LEU A 23 12.15 9.32 1.65
CA LEU A 23 13.18 10.12 2.31
C LEU A 23 14.29 9.26 2.95
N VAL A 24 14.12 7.95 3.01
CA VAL A 24 15.07 7.02 3.64
C VAL A 24 15.87 6.30 2.56
N PRO A 25 17.20 6.48 2.49
CA PRO A 25 18.04 5.72 1.58
C PRO A 25 18.10 4.25 1.98
N ASP A 26 18.34 3.37 0.99
CA ASP A 26 18.53 1.92 1.17
C ASP A 26 17.38 1.21 1.91
N LEU A 27 16.15 1.67 1.70
CA LEU A 27 14.94 1.07 2.27
C LEU A 27 14.20 0.20 1.24
N HIS A 28 13.79 -0.99 1.68
CA HIS A 28 12.88 -1.87 0.93
C HIS A 28 11.61 -2.12 1.73
N TRP A 29 10.46 -1.80 1.15
CA TRP A 29 9.18 -1.86 1.83
C TRP A 29 8.47 -3.21 1.59
N LEU A 30 8.20 -3.94 2.67
CA LEU A 30 7.36 -5.14 2.62
C LEU A 30 5.89 -4.77 2.82
N VAL A 31 5.09 -4.88 1.77
CA VAL A 31 3.66 -4.55 1.78
C VAL A 31 2.87 -5.84 1.92
N VAL A 32 2.27 -6.05 3.09
CA VAL A 32 1.44 -7.23 3.37
C VAL A 32 -0.03 -6.82 3.37
N GLU A 33 -0.79 -7.31 2.40
CA GLU A 33 -2.23 -7.10 2.34
C GLU A 33 -2.98 -8.23 3.03
N ASP A 34 -3.86 -7.85 3.97
CA ASP A 34 -4.74 -8.78 4.68
C ASP A 34 -5.97 -9.11 3.82
N ALA A 35 -5.74 -9.92 2.80
CA ALA A 35 -6.75 -10.32 1.83
C ALA A 35 -6.50 -11.74 1.31
N VAL A 36 -7.58 -12.37 0.83
CA VAL A 36 -7.53 -13.70 0.17
C VAL A 36 -6.91 -13.60 -1.22
N SER A 37 -7.00 -12.44 -1.86
CA SER A 37 -6.50 -12.17 -3.20
C SER A 37 -6.07 -10.71 -3.31
N PRO A 38 -5.15 -10.36 -4.23
CA PRO A 38 -4.71 -8.99 -4.37
C PRO A 38 -5.84 -8.05 -4.75
N THR A 39 -5.95 -6.91 -4.09
CA THR A 39 -6.94 -5.91 -4.49
C THR A 39 -6.36 -5.00 -5.56
N ARG A 40 -7.18 -4.68 -6.57
CA ARG A 40 -6.80 -3.74 -7.64
C ARG A 40 -6.29 -2.40 -7.09
N ARG A 41 -6.84 -1.97 -5.95
CA ARG A 41 -6.50 -0.70 -5.32
C ARG A 41 -5.07 -0.66 -4.80
N VAL A 42 -4.64 -1.72 -4.10
CA VAL A 42 -3.27 -1.81 -3.60
C VAL A 42 -2.30 -2.03 -4.76
N LEU A 43 -2.65 -2.89 -5.73
CA LEU A 43 -1.84 -3.10 -6.92
C LEU A 43 -1.61 -1.80 -7.72
N SER A 44 -2.69 -1.07 -8.05
CA SER A 44 -2.57 0.18 -8.80
C SER A 44 -1.82 1.27 -8.02
N PHE A 45 -1.89 1.27 -6.69
CA PHE A 45 -1.06 2.14 -5.87
C PHE A 45 0.42 1.77 -6.03
N LEU A 46 0.76 0.49 -5.85
CA LEU A 46 2.13 -0.02 -5.92
C LEU A 46 2.76 0.13 -7.31
N ASP A 47 1.98 -0.02 -8.38
CA ASP A 47 2.43 0.22 -9.77
C ASP A 47 2.96 1.64 -9.98
N SER A 48 2.43 2.62 -9.23
CA SER A 48 2.86 4.02 -9.27
C SER A 48 3.84 4.39 -8.14
N CYS A 49 4.13 3.47 -7.23
CA CYS A 49 4.96 3.72 -6.06
C CYS A 49 6.45 3.63 -6.45
N SER A 50 7.22 4.68 -6.17
CA SER A 50 8.66 4.71 -6.46
C SER A 50 9.53 4.09 -5.36
N VAL A 51 8.92 3.66 -4.24
CA VAL A 51 9.65 3.00 -3.15
C VAL A 51 9.89 1.53 -3.55
N PRO A 52 11.13 1.02 -3.52
CA PRO A 52 11.40 -0.40 -3.73
C PRO A 52 10.57 -1.24 -2.76
N HIS A 53 9.83 -2.22 -3.27
CA HIS A 53 8.90 -2.97 -2.45
C HIS A 53 8.73 -4.42 -2.89
N THR A 54 8.26 -5.25 -1.95
CA THR A 54 7.73 -6.58 -2.23
C THR A 54 6.32 -6.66 -1.69
N TYR A 55 5.41 -7.07 -2.56
CA TYR A 55 4.01 -7.27 -2.21
C TYR A 55 3.76 -8.72 -1.79
N LEU A 56 3.08 -8.90 -0.67
CA LEU A 56 2.73 -10.19 -0.07
C LEU A 56 1.24 -10.20 0.29
N LEU A 57 0.63 -11.38 0.19
CA LEU A 57 -0.70 -11.65 0.72
C LEU A 57 -0.56 -12.39 2.05
N GLY A 58 -1.29 -11.94 3.06
CA GLY A 58 -1.37 -12.63 4.35
C GLY A 58 -2.80 -12.64 4.83
N LYS A 59 -3.50 -13.76 4.69
CA LYS A 59 -4.86 -13.92 5.20
C LYS A 59 -4.81 -14.17 6.71
N ARG A 60 -5.44 -13.33 7.52
CA ARG A 60 -5.74 -13.65 8.93
C ARG A 60 -6.85 -14.68 9.10
#